data_AF-B9LWH4-F1
#
_entry.id   AF-B9LWH4-F1
#
_cell.length_a   1.000
_cell.length_b   1.000
_cell.length_c   1.000
_cell.angle_alpha   90.00
_cell.angle_beta   90.00
_cell.angle_gamma   90.00
#
_symmetry.space_group_name_H-M   'P 1'
#
loop_
_entity.id
_entity.type
_entity.pdbx_description
1 polymer ?
#
loop_
_entity_poly.entity_id
_entity_poly.type
_entity_poly.pdbx_seq_one_letter_code
_entity_poly.pdbx_strand_id
1 'polypeptide(L)'
;MRQIIDRKLYDTDAAEEIAEHAPNTDRSDLYYLVEALYKTDDGEYFLHGAGGAATKYATSHSNGKSGGEEITVLSEDDAVDWCEDHSIDAEIILEEFGHLIES
;
A
#
# COMPACT_ATOMS: atom_id res chain seq x y z
N MET A 1 10.13 -0.87 -4.14
CA MET A 1 10.53 0.10 -3.10
C MET A 1 11.13 -0.66 -1.91
N ARG A 2 12.13 -0.08 -1.23
CA ARG A 2 12.77 -0.66 -0.04
C ARG A 2 12.94 0.38 1.05
N GLN A 3 12.50 0.08 2.27
CA GLN A 3 12.64 1.00 3.40
C GLN A 3 12.95 0.24 4.68
N ILE A 4 13.75 0.85 5.56
CA ILE A 4 13.99 0.33 6.91
C ILE A 4 13.10 1.11 7.88
N ILE A 5 12.15 0.42 8.51
CA ILE A 5 11.22 0.99 9.50
C ILE A 5 11.34 0.16 10.76
N ASP A 6 11.50 0.82 11.91
CA ASP A 6 11.74 0.17 13.20
C ASP A 6 12.83 -0.93 13.18
N ARG A 7 13.94 -0.68 12.44
CA ARG A 7 15.05 -1.62 12.25
C ARG A 7 14.70 -2.90 11.47
N LYS A 8 13.51 -2.98 10.87
CA LYS A 8 13.10 -4.05 9.96
C LYS A 8 13.14 -3.58 8.51
N LEU A 9 13.48 -4.48 7.59
CA LEU A 9 13.52 -4.20 6.15
C LEU A 9 12.16 -4.55 5.53
N TYR A 10 11.55 -3.57 4.87
CA TYR A 10 10.36 -3.75 4.06
C TYR A 10 10.77 -3.58 2.59
N ASP A 11 10.54 -4.62 1.79
CA ASP A 11 10.99 -4.70 0.40
C ASP A 11 9.85 -5.27 -0.45
N THR A 12 9.32 -4.46 -1.38
CA THR A 12 8.24 -4.88 -2.27
C THR A 12 8.66 -5.99 -3.25
N ASP A 13 9.96 -6.23 -3.44
CA ASP A 13 10.49 -7.29 -4.33
C ASP A 13 10.63 -8.63 -3.61
N ALA A 14 10.71 -8.62 -2.28
CA ALA A 14 10.86 -9.81 -1.44
C ALA A 14 9.56 -10.19 -0.69
N ALA A 15 8.59 -9.29 -0.65
CA ALA A 15 7.29 -9.51 -0.02
C ALA A 15 6.26 -10.04 -1.02
N GLU A 16 5.23 -10.70 -0.51
CA GLU A 16 4.09 -11.15 -1.31
C GLU A 16 3.09 -10.00 -1.49
N GLU A 17 2.67 -9.75 -2.72
CA GLU A 17 1.61 -8.77 -3.02
C GLU A 17 0.25 -9.43 -2.80
N ILE A 18 -0.53 -8.89 -1.87
CA ILE A 18 -1.84 -9.42 -1.51
C ILE A 18 -2.93 -8.79 -2.38
N ALA A 19 -2.88 -7.47 -2.54
CA ALA A 19 -3.89 -6.71 -3.25
C ALA A 19 -3.35 -5.40 -3.80
N GLU A 20 -3.93 -4.92 -4.90
CA GLU A 20 -3.60 -3.65 -5.54
C GLU A 20 -4.86 -2.81 -5.74
N HIS A 21 -4.75 -1.52 -5.44
CA HIS A 21 -5.71 -0.48 -5.76
C HIS A 21 -5.04 0.57 -6.67
N ALA A 22 -5.40 0.57 -7.95
CA ALA A 22 -4.77 1.41 -8.97
C ALA A 22 -5.82 2.20 -9.81
N PRO A 23 -6.51 3.20 -9.21
CA PRO A 23 -7.57 3.94 -9.89
C PRO A 23 -7.04 4.84 -11.02
N ASN A 24 -5.75 5.19 -10.99
CA ASN A 24 -5.10 5.92 -12.07
C ASN A 24 -3.64 5.49 -12.24
N THR A 25 -3.34 4.81 -13.34
CA THR A 25 -2.00 4.28 -13.65
C THR A 25 -1.17 5.16 -14.58
N ASP A 26 -1.71 6.29 -15.03
CA ASP A 26 -1.00 7.23 -15.91
C ASP A 26 0.06 8.01 -15.13
N ARG A 27 1.32 7.54 -15.18
CA ARG A 27 2.46 8.16 -14.46
C ARG A 27 2.77 9.61 -14.84
N SER A 28 2.23 10.09 -15.97
CA SER A 28 2.34 11.50 -16.38
C SER A 28 1.24 12.39 -15.80
N ASP A 29 0.20 11.78 -15.20
CA ASP A 29 -0.89 12.49 -14.55
C ASP A 29 -0.50 12.90 -13.12
N LEU A 30 -0.90 14.10 -12.71
CA LEU A 30 -0.71 14.59 -11.35
C LEU A 30 -1.52 13.77 -10.32
N TYR A 31 -2.59 13.12 -10.78
CA TYR A 31 -3.47 12.25 -10.01
C TYR A 31 -3.12 10.75 -10.16
N TYR A 32 -1.95 10.40 -10.70
CA TYR A 32 -1.44 9.03 -10.64
C TYR A 32 -1.55 8.49 -9.21
N LEU A 33 -2.13 7.30 -9.03
CA LEU A 33 -2.31 6.68 -7.71
C LEU A 33 -2.33 5.17 -7.87
N VAL A 34 -1.37 4.51 -7.20
CA VAL A 34 -1.28 3.07 -7.05
C VAL A 34 -0.94 2.79 -5.59
N GLU A 35 -1.75 1.97 -4.94
CA GLU A 35 -1.55 1.50 -3.58
C GLU A 35 -1.58 -0.01 -3.60
N ALA A 36 -0.56 -0.66 -3.06
CA ALA A 36 -0.48 -2.12 -3.02
C ALA A 36 -0.14 -2.59 -1.61
N LEU A 37 -0.92 -3.55 -1.13
CA LEU A 37 -0.75 -4.20 0.17
C LEU A 37 0.18 -5.40 0.01
N TYR A 38 1.22 -5.44 0.83
CA TYR A 38 2.21 -6.51 0.85
C TYR A 38 2.28 -7.19 2.21
N LYS A 39 2.71 -8.45 2.18
CA LYS A 39 2.98 -9.28 3.36
C LYS A 39 4.41 -9.77 3.33
N THR A 40 5.14 -9.57 4.43
CA THR A 40 6.50 -10.09 4.58
C THR A 40 6.49 -11.59 4.90
N ASP A 41 7.63 -12.25 4.74
CA ASP A 41 7.82 -13.67 5.12
C ASP A 41 7.56 -13.93 6.63
N ASP A 42 7.71 -12.90 7.47
CA ASP A 42 7.43 -12.95 8.92
C ASP A 42 5.93 -12.74 9.24
N GLY A 43 5.10 -12.47 8.22
CA GLY A 43 3.65 -12.25 8.35
C GLY A 43 3.26 -10.80 8.66
N GLU A 44 4.19 -9.84 8.58
CA GLU A 44 3.90 -8.41 8.78
C GLU A 44 3.35 -7.77 7.51
N TYR A 45 2.35 -6.90 7.66
CA TYR A 45 1.73 -6.20 6.54
C TYR A 45 2.29 -4.80 6.37
N PHE A 46 2.42 -4.37 5.13
CA PHE A 46 2.76 -2.99 4.80
C PHE A 46 2.16 -2.55 3.49
N LEU A 47 1.78 -1.29 3.43
CA LEU A 47 1.28 -0.64 2.23
C LEU A 47 2.42 0.07 1.51
N HIS A 48 2.54 -0.17 0.22
CA HIS A 48 3.34 0.64 -0.68
C HIS A 48 2.41 1.51 -1.51
N GLY A 49 2.47 2.81 -1.28
CA GLY A 49 1.70 3.78 -2.03
C GLY A 49 2.59 4.64 -2.90
N ALA A 50 2.25 4.75 -4.18
CA ALA A 50 2.91 5.60 -5.14
C ALA A 50 1.90 6.54 -5.78
N GLY A 51 2.20 7.84 -5.82
CA GLY A 51 1.26 8.82 -6.32
C GLY A 51 1.89 10.06 -6.92
N GLY A 52 1.11 10.73 -7.77
CA GLY A 52 1.48 11.98 -8.43
C GLY A 52 1.45 13.19 -7.48
N ALA A 53 1.85 14.35 -7.98
CA ALA A 53 2.01 15.57 -7.18
C ALA A 53 0.70 16.12 -6.57
N ALA A 54 -0.46 15.63 -7.01
CA ALA A 54 -1.78 15.98 -6.49
C ALA A 54 -2.38 14.92 -5.55
N THR A 55 -1.60 13.92 -5.11
CA THR A 55 -2.05 12.84 -4.22
C THR A 55 -1.49 12.96 -2.79
N LYS A 56 -1.93 12.07 -1.89
CA LYS A 56 -1.40 11.97 -0.51
C LYS A 56 0.09 11.61 -0.47
N TYR A 57 0.62 11.01 -1.54
CA TYR A 57 2.03 10.64 -1.69
C TYR A 57 2.92 11.74 -2.29
N ALA A 58 2.36 12.95 -2.50
CA ALA A 58 3.10 14.04 -3.08
C ALA A 58 4.25 14.51 -2.17
N THR A 59 5.47 14.56 -2.72
CA THR A 59 6.63 15.06 -2.01
C THR A 59 6.83 16.55 -2.28
N SER A 60 6.91 17.35 -1.21
CA SER A 60 7.12 18.80 -1.30
C SER A 60 8.60 19.16 -1.38
N HIS A 61 8.93 20.05 -2.30
CA HIS A 61 10.27 20.56 -2.55
C HIS A 61 10.25 22.10 -2.54
N SER A 62 11.44 22.73 -2.51
CA SER A 62 11.56 24.20 -2.44
C SER A 62 10.86 24.94 -3.60
N ASN A 63 10.68 24.30 -4.75
CA ASN A 63 10.09 24.89 -5.95
C ASN A 63 8.79 24.20 -6.43
N GLY A 64 8.09 23.43 -5.57
CA GLY A 64 6.82 22.81 -5.92
C GLY A 64 6.59 21.44 -5.28
N LYS A 65 5.66 20.67 -5.83
CA LYS A 65 5.39 19.28 -5.44
C LYS A 65 5.72 18.35 -6.60
N SER A 66 6.26 17.18 -6.31
CA SER A 66 6.39 16.08 -7.27
C SER A 66 5.60 14.88 -6.77
N GLY A 67 5.41 13.89 -7.65
CA GLY A 67 5.01 12.57 -7.19
C GLY A 67 6.04 11.98 -6.23
N GLY A 68 5.60 10.99 -5.46
CA GLY A 68 6.39 10.29 -4.47
C GLY A 68 5.84 8.89 -4.21
N GLU A 69 6.59 8.16 -3.42
CA GLU A 69 6.23 6.82 -2.95
C GLU A 69 6.55 6.70 -1.46
N GLU A 70 5.75 5.93 -0.73
CA GLU A 70 5.90 5.72 0.71
C GLU A 70 5.58 4.27 1.07
N ILE A 71 6.29 3.74 2.07
CA ILE A 71 5.94 2.49 2.75
C ILE A 71 5.36 2.83 4.13
N THR A 72 4.18 2.31 4.41
CA THR A 72 3.50 2.39 5.71
C THR A 72 3.30 0.98 6.27
N VAL A 73 3.85 0.70 7.45
CA VAL A 73 3.62 -0.58 8.13
C VAL A 73 2.21 -0.58 8.71
N LEU A 74 1.46 -1.66 8.52
CA LEU A 74 0.09 -1.82 8.96
C LEU A 74 -0.03 -2.97 9.96
N SER A 75 -0.96 -2.84 10.91
CA SER A 75 -1.45 -4.00 11.65
C SER A 75 -2.37 -4.85 10.77
N GLU A 76 -2.69 -6.07 11.19
CA GLU A 76 -3.68 -6.90 10.48
C GLU A 76 -5.05 -6.22 10.37
N ASP A 77 -5.47 -5.51 11.43
CA ASP A 77 -6.73 -4.76 11.48
C ASP A 77 -6.72 -3.58 10.48
N ASP A 78 -5.62 -2.82 10.43
CA ASP A 78 -5.47 -1.72 9.46
C ASP A 78 -5.37 -2.25 8.00
N ALA A 79 -4.80 -3.44 7.81
CA ALA A 79 -4.67 -4.06 6.49
C ALA A 79 -6.02 -4.54 5.95
N VAL A 80 -6.87 -5.12 6.80
CA VAL A 80 -8.23 -5.50 6.40
C VAL A 80 -9.12 -4.27 6.19
N ASP A 81 -9.04 -3.24 7.04
CA ASP A 81 -9.76 -1.97 6.87
C ASP A 81 -9.40 -1.31 5.53
N TRP A 82 -8.11 -1.30 5.16
CA TRP A 82 -7.66 -0.83 3.85
C TRP A 82 -8.27 -1.65 2.70
N CYS A 83 -8.33 -2.98 2.83
CA CYS A 83 -8.94 -3.82 1.81
C CYS A 83 -10.44 -3.51 1.63
N GLU A 84 -11.16 -3.25 2.72
CA GLU A 84 -12.57 -2.88 2.70
C GLU A 84 -12.81 -1.50 2.08
N ASP A 85 -12.02 -0.48 2.47
CA ASP A 85 -12.14 0.89 1.95
C ASP A 85 -11.88 0.95 0.42
N HIS A 86 -10.93 0.15 -0.04
CA HIS A 86 -10.55 0.09 -1.45
C HIS A 86 -11.34 -0.93 -2.29
N SER A 87 -12.34 -1.59 -1.69
CA SER A 87 -13.20 -2.59 -2.35
C SER A 87 -12.40 -3.73 -3.00
N ILE A 88 -11.41 -4.25 -2.27
CA ILE A 88 -10.64 -5.44 -2.67
C ILE A 88 -11.57 -6.66 -2.71
N ASP A 89 -11.23 -7.64 -3.56
CA ASP A 89 -12.04 -8.84 -3.75
C ASP A 89 -12.23 -9.61 -2.43
N ALA A 90 -13.48 -9.99 -2.15
CA ALA A 90 -13.84 -10.66 -0.91
C ALA A 90 -13.16 -12.03 -0.76
N GLU A 91 -12.81 -12.72 -1.87
CA GLU A 91 -12.07 -13.98 -1.79
C GLU A 91 -10.66 -13.77 -1.24
N ILE A 92 -9.99 -12.69 -1.63
CA ILE A 92 -8.65 -12.31 -1.11
C ILE A 92 -8.76 -11.97 0.39
N ILE A 93 -9.76 -11.18 0.77
CA ILE A 93 -9.96 -10.79 2.18
C ILE A 93 -10.25 -12.03 3.05
N LEU A 94 -11.04 -12.98 2.57
CA LEU A 94 -11.33 -14.21 3.31
C LEU A 94 -10.14 -15.17 3.38
N GLU A 95 -9.32 -15.24 2.32
CA GLU A 95 -8.11 -16.07 2.30
C GLU A 95 -7.08 -15.57 3.33
N GLU A 96 -6.82 -14.27 3.36
CA GLU A 96 -5.78 -13.68 4.21
C GLU A 96 -6.29 -13.30 5.61
N PHE A 97 -7.46 -12.68 5.70
CA PHE A 97 -8.02 -12.10 6.93
C PHE A 97 -9.28 -12.80 7.41
N GLY A 98 -9.65 -13.96 6.86
CA GLY A 98 -10.89 -14.66 7.21
C GLY A 98 -11.06 -14.99 8.70
N HIS A 99 -9.97 -14.97 9.47
CA HIS A 99 -10.00 -15.14 10.93
C HIS A 99 -10.47 -13.90 11.71
N LEU A 100 -10.48 -12.72 11.07
CA LEU A 100 -10.98 -11.45 11.61
C LEU A 100 -12.43 -11.15 11.18
N ILE A 101 -12.91 -11.82 10.13
CA ILE A 101 -14.24 -11.58 9.57
C ILE A 101 -15.31 -12.36 10.35
N GLU A 102 -16.32 -11.66 10.85
CA GLU A 102 -17.50 -12.29 11.45
C GLU A 102 -18.43 -12.84 10.35
N SER A 103 -18.75 -14.14 10.42
CA SER A 103 -19.62 -14.87 9.49
C SER A 103 -21.00 -15.17 10.04
#